data_AF-A0A9Q1QVJ5-F1
#
_entry.id   AF-A0A9Q1QVJ5-F1
#
_cell.length_a   1.000
_cell.length_b   1.000
_cell.length_c   1.000
_cell.angle_alpha   90.00
_cell.angle_beta   90.00
_cell.angle_gamma   90.00
#
_symmetry.space_group_name_H-M   'P 1'
#
loop_
_entity.id
_entity.type
_entity.pdbx_description
1 polymer ?
#
loop_
_entity_poly.entity_id
_entity_poly.type
_entity_poly.pdbx_seq_one_letter_code
_entity_poly.pdbx_strand_id
1 'polypeptide(L)'
;MVRTKVEIKRIEDKAKRHTTFTKRRQGLFKKAKELVKRCDAQAAVITFSLAGNIFAFGHPSVDDVVNRYIAATSAPDHDEVPVHEETEKKGKYAVIETKEDEETLSFEVPLKDMGMEELDELNVAMEEVKKKVVDRINGVISSSKDEDLQV
;
A
#
# COMPACT_ATOMS: atom_id res chain seq x y z
N MET A 1 -19.74 -0.42 10.37
CA MET A 1 -19.20 -1.56 11.14
C MET A 1 -18.47 -1.01 12.37
N VAL A 2 -18.70 -1.60 13.55
CA VAL A 2 -18.07 -1.17 14.81
C VAL A 2 -16.63 -1.71 14.89
N ARG A 3 -15.71 -0.94 15.48
CA ARG A 3 -14.33 -1.36 15.72
C ARG A 3 -14.27 -2.26 16.95
N THR A 4 -13.95 -3.54 16.75
CA THR A 4 -13.79 -4.50 17.85
C THR A 4 -12.33 -4.58 18.30
N LYS A 5 -12.11 -4.77 19.61
CA LYS A 5 -10.78 -5.07 20.16
C LYS A 5 -10.31 -6.42 19.61
N VAL A 6 -9.04 -6.49 19.19
CA VAL A 6 -8.38 -7.70 18.71
C VAL A 6 -7.07 -7.89 19.46
N GLU A 7 -6.68 -9.14 19.68
CA GLU A 7 -5.40 -9.48 20.31
C GLU A 7 -4.21 -9.15 19.38
N ILE A 8 -3.06 -8.79 19.97
CA ILE A 8 -1.81 -8.58 19.23
C ILE A 8 -1.10 -9.93 19.06
N LYS A 9 -1.64 -10.74 18.14
CA LYS A 9 -1.08 -12.01 17.69
C LYS A 9 -1.28 -12.18 16.19
N ARG A 10 -0.70 -13.23 15.59
CA ARG A 10 -0.95 -13.56 14.18
C ARG A 10 -2.45 -13.78 13.95
N ILE A 11 -2.98 -13.13 12.92
CA ILE A 11 -4.35 -13.38 12.45
C ILE A 11 -4.30 -14.63 11.57
N GLU A 12 -4.97 -15.70 11.98
CA GLU A 12 -4.93 -16.97 11.25
C GLU A 12 -5.73 -16.94 9.95
N ASP A 13 -6.92 -16.34 9.99
CA ASP A 13 -7.79 -16.12 8.83
C ASP A 13 -7.08 -15.30 7.74
N LYS A 14 -6.83 -15.92 6.57
CA LYS A 14 -6.08 -15.33 5.43
C LYS A 14 -6.73 -14.03 4.94
N ALA A 15 -8.05 -14.01 4.79
CA ALA A 15 -8.78 -12.86 4.27
C ALA A 15 -8.74 -11.69 5.28
N LYS A 16 -9.04 -11.95 6.56
CA LYS A 16 -8.95 -10.94 7.62
C LYS A 16 -7.54 -10.42 7.78
N ARG A 17 -6.53 -11.29 7.67
CA ARG A 17 -5.11 -10.92 7.73
C ARG A 17 -4.75 -10.00 6.57
N HIS A 18 -5.15 -10.32 5.35
CA HIS A 18 -4.89 -9.49 4.17
C HIS A 18 -5.53 -8.10 4.30
N THR A 19 -6.83 -8.03 4.60
CA THR A 19 -7.52 -6.74 4.79
C THR A 19 -6.94 -5.95 5.96
N THR A 20 -6.56 -6.62 7.06
CA THR A 20 -5.95 -5.96 8.22
C THR A 20 -4.57 -5.40 7.89
N PHE A 21 -3.75 -6.14 7.14
CA PHE A 21 -2.45 -5.67 6.67
C PHE A 21 -2.61 -4.38 5.87
N THR A 22 -3.47 -4.38 4.84
CA THR A 22 -3.71 -3.20 4.00
C THR A 22 -4.15 -1.99 4.83
N LYS A 23 -5.17 -2.16 5.69
CA LYS A 23 -5.69 -1.05 6.52
C LYS A 23 -4.67 -0.54 7.53
N ARG A 24 -3.94 -1.44 8.20
CA ARG A 24 -2.93 -1.05 9.20
C ARG A 24 -1.73 -0.39 8.56
N ARG A 25 -1.25 -0.90 7.42
CA ARG A 25 -0.15 -0.31 6.65
C ARG A 25 -0.49 1.10 6.20
N GLN A 26 -1.68 1.32 5.62
CA GLN A 26 -2.16 2.65 5.23
C GLN A 26 -2.27 3.59 6.45
N GLY A 27 -2.85 3.12 7.56
CA GLY A 27 -2.93 3.90 8.80
C GLY A 27 -1.55 4.26 9.38
N LEU A 28 -0.60 3.33 9.32
CA LEU A 28 0.79 3.54 9.73
C LEU A 28 1.48 4.60 8.86
N PHE A 29 1.35 4.51 7.53
CA PHE A 29 1.94 5.48 6.61
C PHE A 29 1.34 6.88 6.82
N LYS A 30 0.03 6.97 7.03
CA LYS A 30 -0.62 8.25 7.37
C LYS A 30 -0.04 8.85 8.65
N LYS A 31 0.18 8.02 9.69
CA LYS A 31 0.78 8.48 10.94
C LYS A 31 2.24 8.87 10.79
N ALA A 32 3.01 8.14 10.00
CA ALA A 32 4.39 8.50 9.67
C ALA A 32 4.44 9.85 8.92
N LYS A 33 3.57 10.06 7.92
CA LYS A 33 3.43 11.34 7.20
C LYS A 33 3.08 12.50 8.12
N GLU A 34 2.13 12.30 9.04
CA GLU A 34 1.78 13.30 10.05
C GLU A 34 2.95 13.61 11.00
N LEU A 35 3.71 12.59 11.39
CA LEU A 35 4.86 12.73 12.30
C LEU A 35 5.98 13.54 11.66
N VAL A 36 6.43 13.16 10.45
CA VAL A 36 7.51 13.86 9.75
C VAL A 36 7.15 15.33 9.51
N LYS A 37 5.88 15.61 9.16
CA LYS A 37 5.38 16.98 8.97
C LYS A 37 5.36 17.80 10.25
N ARG A 38 5.01 17.20 11.40
CA ARG A 38 4.89 17.92 12.69
C ARG A 38 6.23 18.17 13.36
N CYS A 39 7.15 17.23 13.21
CA CYS A 39 8.41 17.23 13.95
C CYS A 39 9.61 17.58 13.06
N ASP A 40 9.39 17.89 11.78
CA ASP A 40 10.45 18.04 10.77
C ASP A 40 11.44 16.87 10.81
N ALA A 41 10.90 15.67 11.03
CA ALA A 41 11.68 14.47 11.26
C ALA A 41 11.90 13.73 9.93
N GLN A 42 13.03 13.06 9.80
CA GLN A 42 13.34 12.21 8.66
C GLN A 42 13.16 10.75 9.06
N ALA A 43 12.32 10.03 8.33
CA ALA A 43 11.93 8.67 8.69
C ALA A 43 11.53 7.86 7.46
N ALA A 44 11.76 6.55 7.53
CA ALA A 44 11.30 5.58 6.56
C ALA A 44 10.58 4.41 7.25
N VAL A 45 9.53 3.91 6.61
CA VAL A 45 8.76 2.74 7.05
C VAL A 45 8.68 1.77 5.88
N ILE A 46 9.21 0.56 6.05
CA ILE A 46 9.22 -0.50 5.04
C ILE A 46 8.42 -1.68 5.58
N THR A 47 7.48 -2.19 4.78
CA THR A 47 6.62 -3.33 5.15
C THR A 47 6.57 -4.36 4.03
N PHE A 48 6.54 -5.64 4.43
CA PHE A 48 6.49 -6.78 3.52
C PHE A 48 5.16 -7.52 3.71
N SER A 49 4.47 -7.80 2.62
CA SER A 49 3.32 -8.71 2.65
C SER A 49 3.79 -10.17 2.65
N LEU A 50 2.92 -11.09 3.07
CA LEU A 50 3.20 -12.53 2.95
C LEU A 50 3.33 -13.00 1.49
N ALA A 51 2.86 -12.21 0.53
CA ALA A 51 3.02 -12.46 -0.90
C ALA A 51 4.33 -11.88 -1.46
N GLY A 52 5.25 -11.40 -0.61
CA GLY A 52 6.53 -10.85 -1.04
C GLY A 52 6.50 -9.38 -1.50
N ASN A 53 5.32 -8.77 -1.64
CA ASN A 53 5.21 -7.37 -2.01
C ASN A 53 5.82 -6.43 -0.96
N ILE A 54 6.61 -5.46 -1.42
CA ILE A 54 7.24 -4.42 -0.63
C ILE A 54 6.41 -3.15 -0.74
N PHE A 55 6.15 -2.51 0.41
CA PHE A 55 5.53 -1.20 0.48
C PHE A 55 6.35 -0.31 1.38
N ALA A 56 6.64 0.91 0.94
CA ALA A 56 7.48 1.83 1.68
C ALA A 56 6.91 3.25 1.70
N PHE A 57 7.19 3.94 2.79
CA PHE A 57 7.06 5.38 2.97
C PHE A 57 8.43 5.92 3.40
N GLY A 58 8.84 7.08 2.87
CA GLY A 58 10.10 7.71 3.25
C GLY A 58 10.02 9.23 3.11
N HIS A 59 10.67 9.94 4.03
CA HIS A 59 10.87 11.38 3.95
C HIS A 59 12.30 11.72 4.43
N PRO A 60 13.15 12.38 3.61
CA PRO A 60 12.85 12.95 2.29
C PRO A 60 12.63 11.90 1.19
N SER A 61 13.35 10.78 1.23
CA SER A 61 13.06 9.57 0.45
C SER A 61 13.42 8.33 1.28
N VAL A 62 13.01 7.14 0.82
CA VAL A 62 13.37 5.89 1.49
C VAL A 62 14.88 5.66 1.41
N ASP A 63 15.45 5.84 0.24
CA ASP A 63 16.89 5.62 -0.01
C ASP A 63 17.75 6.59 0.81
N ASP A 64 17.38 7.87 0.93
CA ASP A 64 18.13 8.83 1.73
C ASP A 64 18.20 8.44 3.20
N VAL A 65 17.07 8.00 3.76
CA VAL A 65 16.99 7.59 5.17
C VAL A 65 17.76 6.29 5.39
N VAL A 66 17.63 5.33 4.49
CA VAL A 66 18.34 4.04 4.56
C VAL A 66 19.85 4.23 4.39
N ASN A 67 20.29 4.99 3.40
CA ASN A 67 21.71 5.26 3.15
C ASN A 67 22.36 5.97 4.35
N ARG A 68 21.66 6.94 4.94
CA ARG A 68 22.15 7.60 6.16
C ARG A 68 22.24 6.64 7.34
N TYR A 69 21.24 5.79 7.52
CA TYR A 69 21.26 4.78 8.57
C TYR A 69 22.47 3.85 8.39
N ILE A 70 22.67 3.33 7.18
CA ILE A 70 23.80 2.46 6.85
C ILE A 70 25.12 3.19 7.14
N ALA A 71 25.31 4.40 6.60
CA ALA A 71 26.52 5.21 6.81
C ALA A 71 26.82 5.47 8.29
N ALA A 72 25.79 5.75 9.09
CA ALA A 72 25.93 5.97 10.53
C ALA A 72 26.30 4.67 11.29
N THR A 73 25.84 3.52 10.80
CA THR A 73 26.11 2.21 11.40
C THR A 73 27.39 1.56 10.88
N SER A 74 27.90 2.01 9.73
CA SER A 74 29.12 1.51 9.09
C SER A 74 30.35 2.35 9.42
N ALA A 75 30.21 3.39 10.25
CA ALA A 75 31.35 4.13 10.75
C ALA A 75 32.20 3.19 11.64
N PRO A 76 33.46 2.91 11.30
CA PRO A 76 34.35 2.22 12.20
C PRO A 76 34.64 3.16 13.38
N ASP A 77 34.65 2.63 14.61
CA ASP A 77 35.52 3.23 15.63
C ASP A 77 36.93 3.29 15.01
N HIS A 78 37.44 4.51 14.81
CA HIS A 78 38.75 4.88 14.25
C HIS A 78 38.99 4.85 12.73
N ASP A 79 39.42 6.03 12.27
CA ASP A 79 40.36 6.40 11.20
C ASP A 79 40.29 5.80 9.77
N GLU A 80 40.31 6.73 8.80
CA GLU A 80 40.66 6.65 7.37
C GLU A 80 39.56 6.62 6.29
N VAL A 81 39.91 7.29 5.17
CA VAL A 81 39.07 8.08 4.23
C VAL A 81 38.88 7.36 2.86
N PRO A 82 38.24 7.97 1.84
CA PRO A 82 37.02 7.51 1.17
C PRO A 82 37.25 6.69 -0.11
N VAL A 83 36.31 5.82 -0.48
CA VAL A 83 36.23 5.30 -1.86
C VAL A 83 34.78 5.29 -2.32
N HIS A 84 34.52 6.14 -3.31
CA HIS A 84 33.37 6.07 -4.21
C HIS A 84 33.30 4.67 -4.83
N GLU A 85 32.19 3.96 -4.65
CA GLU A 85 31.83 2.88 -5.58
C GLU A 85 30.33 2.91 -5.83
N GLU A 86 29.98 3.53 -6.97
CA GLU A 86 28.68 3.37 -7.61
C GLU A 86 28.47 1.89 -7.92
N THR A 87 27.50 1.26 -7.25
CA THR A 87 26.95 -0.01 -7.71
C THR A 87 25.47 0.16 -7.98
N GLU A 88 25.18 0.52 -9.24
CA GLU A 88 23.85 0.41 -9.83
C GLU A 88 23.37 -1.05 -9.78
N LYS A 89 22.68 -1.43 -8.71
CA LYS A 89 21.75 -2.57 -8.74
C LYS A 89 20.34 -2.00 -8.73
N LYS A 90 19.76 -1.84 -9.92
CA LYS A 90 18.34 -1.51 -10.13
C LYS A 90 17.48 -2.68 -9.64
N GLY A 91 17.33 -2.81 -8.32
CA GLY A 91 16.18 -3.46 -7.73
C GLY A 91 14.96 -2.66 -8.15
N LYS A 92 14.02 -3.28 -8.86
CA LYS A 92 12.77 -2.63 -9.24
C LYS A 92 11.90 -2.50 -7.98
N TYR A 93 12.18 -1.48 -7.17
CA TYR A 93 11.27 -1.05 -6.12
C TYR A 93 10.13 -0.31 -6.80
N ALA A 94 8.90 -0.78 -6.65
CA ALA A 94 7.73 0.02 -7.00
C ALA A 94 7.63 1.14 -5.95
N VAL A 95 8.37 2.23 -6.18
CA VAL A 95 8.23 3.47 -5.43
C VAL A 95 6.90 4.06 -5.86
N ILE A 96 5.87 3.91 -5.02
CA ILE A 96 4.65 4.68 -5.20
C ILE A 96 4.98 6.07 -4.68
N GLU A 97 5.41 6.95 -5.60
CA GLU A 97 5.45 8.39 -5.35
C GLU A 97 4.02 8.81 -5.03
N THR A 98 3.74 9.02 -3.74
CA THR A 98 2.48 9.63 -3.34
C THR A 98 2.55 11.08 -3.77
N LYS A 99 2.04 11.37 -4.97
CA LYS A 99 1.76 12.73 -5.39
C LYS A 99 0.88 13.35 -4.31
N GLU A 100 1.31 14.55 -3.92
CA GLU A 100 0.59 15.39 -3.00
C GLU A 100 -0.78 15.67 -3.63
N ASP A 101 -1.80 15.60 -2.78
CA ASP A 101 -3.17 15.97 -3.06
C ASP A 101 -4.06 14.91 -3.75
N GLU A 102 -5.28 14.83 -3.19
CA GLU A 102 -6.44 14.02 -3.57
C GLU A 102 -6.49 12.52 -3.22
N GLU A 103 -7.47 12.24 -2.35
CA GLU A 103 -8.34 11.07 -2.28
C GLU A 103 -8.31 10.13 -3.50
N THR A 104 -7.27 9.30 -3.62
CA THR A 104 -7.23 8.22 -4.60
C THR A 104 -7.34 6.88 -3.89
N LEU A 105 -8.52 6.27 -4.04
CA LEU A 105 -8.78 4.85 -3.81
C LEU A 105 -7.78 4.02 -4.63
N SER A 106 -6.64 3.68 -4.04
CA SER A 106 -5.65 2.85 -4.70
C SER A 106 -6.08 1.38 -4.67
N PHE A 107 -6.57 0.87 -5.81
CA PHE A 107 -6.52 -0.56 -6.10
C PHE A 107 -5.03 -0.98 -6.12
N GLU A 108 -4.64 -1.86 -5.21
CA GLU A 108 -3.29 -2.43 -5.15
C GLU A 108 -3.28 -3.79 -5.82
N VAL A 109 -2.49 -3.97 -6.89
CA VAL A 109 -1.96 -5.28 -7.27
C VAL A 109 -0.60 -5.12 -7.96
N PRO A 110 0.47 -5.74 -7.44
CA PRO A 110 1.55 -6.25 -8.29
C PRO A 110 1.26 -7.70 -8.67
N LEU A 111 1.02 -7.90 -9.97
CA LEU A 111 0.57 -9.12 -10.67
C LEU A 111 1.60 -10.26 -10.77
N LYS A 112 2.65 -10.29 -9.95
CA LYS A 112 3.69 -11.31 -10.07
C LYS A 112 3.68 -12.22 -8.86
N ASP A 113 3.35 -13.48 -9.13
CA ASP A 113 3.38 -14.65 -8.23
C ASP A 113 2.02 -15.13 -7.69
N MET A 114 0.93 -14.94 -8.44
CA MET A 114 -0.25 -15.80 -8.34
C MET A 114 -0.11 -16.92 -9.38
N GLY A 115 -0.16 -18.18 -8.97
CA GLY A 115 -0.29 -19.29 -9.92
C GLY A 115 -1.49 -19.05 -10.84
N MET A 116 -1.43 -19.50 -12.09
CA MET A 116 -2.47 -19.22 -13.11
C MET A 116 -3.89 -19.56 -12.63
N GLU A 117 -4.05 -20.53 -11.72
CA GLU A 117 -5.34 -20.90 -11.13
C GLU A 117 -5.92 -19.84 -10.18
N GLU A 118 -5.10 -19.18 -9.33
CA GLU A 118 -5.57 -18.20 -8.33
C GLU A 118 -5.84 -16.82 -8.99
N LEU A 119 -5.24 -16.54 -10.15
CA LEU A 119 -5.50 -15.35 -10.96
C LEU A 119 -6.84 -15.45 -11.71
N ASP A 120 -7.20 -16.65 -12.15
CA ASP A 120 -8.47 -16.90 -12.83
C ASP A 120 -9.65 -16.79 -11.86
N GLU A 121 -9.51 -17.31 -10.64
CA GLU A 121 -10.50 -17.13 -9.57
C GLU A 121 -10.71 -15.65 -9.20
N LEU A 122 -9.64 -14.84 -9.19
CA LEU A 122 -9.74 -13.41 -8.92
C LEU A 122 -10.39 -12.65 -10.09
N ASN A 123 -10.08 -13.01 -11.33
CA ASN A 123 -10.73 -12.45 -12.52
C ASN A 123 -12.23 -12.77 -12.56
N VAL A 124 -12.59 -14.02 -12.27
CA VAL A 124 -13.99 -14.46 -12.19
C VAL A 124 -14.74 -13.69 -11.10
N ALA A 125 -14.15 -13.56 -9.91
CA ALA A 125 -14.77 -12.79 -8.82
C ALA A 125 -14.90 -11.30 -9.16
N MET A 126 -13.93 -10.71 -9.87
CA MET A 126 -13.96 -9.31 -10.27
C MET A 126 -15.02 -9.03 -11.35
N GLU A 127 -15.15 -9.91 -12.35
CA GLU A 127 -16.20 -9.81 -13.37
C GLU A 127 -17.60 -10.00 -12.77
N GLU A 128 -17.76 -10.85 -11.75
CA GLU A 128 -19.03 -10.99 -11.04
C GLU A 128 -19.41 -9.72 -10.27
N VAL A 129 -18.44 -9.08 -9.60
CA VAL A 129 -18.67 -7.81 -8.91
C VAL A 129 -19.01 -6.71 -9.91
N LYS A 130 -18.28 -6.62 -11.03
CA LYS A 130 -18.53 -5.64 -12.09
C LYS A 130 -19.95 -5.79 -12.66
N LYS A 131 -20.39 -7.02 -12.93
CA LYS A 131 -21.76 -7.30 -13.38
C LYS A 131 -22.80 -6.82 -12.37
N LYS A 132 -22.62 -7.15 -11.08
CA LYS A 132 -23.55 -6.73 -10.01
C LYS A 132 -23.62 -5.21 -9.84
N VAL A 133 -22.51 -4.50 -10.04
CA VAL A 133 -22.49 -3.02 -10.02
C VAL A 133 -23.25 -2.45 -11.20
N VAL A 134 -23.03 -2.98 -12.42
CA VAL A 134 -23.74 -2.55 -13.63
C VAL A 134 -25.25 -2.80 -13.52
N ASP A 135 -25.66 -3.97 -13.04
CA ASP A 135 -27.08 -4.30 -12.85
C ASP A 135 -27.76 -3.35 -11.86
N ARG A 136 -27.05 -2.97 -10.78
CA ARG A 136 -27.55 -2.03 -9.79
C ARG A 136 -27.66 -0.61 -10.32
N ILE A 137 -26.71 -0.17 -11.15
CA ILE A 137 -26.76 1.15 -11.81
C ILE A 137 -27.95 1.19 -12.78
N ASN A 138 -28.13 0.15 -13.60
CA ASN A 138 -29.23 0.08 -14.54
C ASN A 138 -30.60 0.05 -13.85
N GLY A 139 -30.73 -0.66 -12.73
CA GLY A 139 -31.96 -0.67 -11.93
C GLY A 139 -32.32 0.69 -11.31
N VAL A 140 -31.32 1.48 -10.93
CA VAL A 140 -31.53 2.86 -10.43
C VAL A 140 -31.94 3.79 -11.58
N ILE A 141 -31.30 3.66 -12.75
CA ILE A 141 -31.63 4.45 -13.95
C ILE A 141 -33.05 4.15 -14.45
N SER A 142 -33.51 2.90 -14.38
CA SER A 142 -34.89 2.55 -14.74
C SER A 142 -35.90 3.09 -13.72
N SER A 143 -35.58 3.06 -12.41
CA SER A 143 -36.48 3.57 -11.36
C SER A 143 -36.68 5.09 -11.38
N SER A 144 -35.76 5.86 -11.98
CA SER A 144 -35.89 7.32 -12.09
C SER A 144 -36.65 7.79 -13.34
N LYS A 145 -36.95 6.92 -14.30
CA LYS A 145 -37.70 7.31 -15.51
C LYS A 145 -39.22 7.20 -15.36
N ASP A 146 -39.70 6.49 -14.35
CA ASP A 146 -41.14 6.30 -14.12
C ASP A 146 -41.78 7.44 -13.29
N GLU A 147 -40.98 8.35 -12.70
CA GLU A 147 -41.52 9.50 -11.94
C GLU A 147 -41.64 10.79 -12.76
N ASP A 148 -40.95 10.91 -13.91
CA ASP A 148 -41.00 12.11 -14.77
C ASP A 148 -42.13 12.09 -15.83
N LEU A 149 -43.02 11.09 -15.81
CA LEU A 149 -44.16 10.98 -16.75
C LEU A 149 -45.54 11.14 -16.09
N GLN A 150 -45.61 11.65 -14.85
CA GLN A 150 -46.86 11.98 -14.15
C GLN A 150 -46.99 13.46 -13.76
N VAL A 151 -46.64 14.39 -14.66
CA VAL A 151 -47.08 15.80 -14.60
C VAL A 151 -47.72 16.20 -15.92
#